data_AF-A0A2N5RJ80-F1
#
_entry.id   AF-A0A2N5RJ80-F1
#
_cell.length_a   1.000
_cell.length_b   1.000
_cell.length_c   1.000
_cell.angle_alpha   90.00
_cell.angle_beta   90.00
_cell.angle_gamma   90.00
#
_symmetry.space_group_name_H-M   'P 1'
#
loop_
_entity.id
_entity.type
_entity.pdbx_description
1 polymer ?
#
loop_
_entity_poly.entity_id
_entity_poly.type
_entity_poly.pdbx_seq_one_letter_code
_entity_poly.pdbx_strand_id
1 'polypeptide(L)'
;MKHGIIVAYKPKGPTSHDTVDEVRKKLKTRKVGHAGTLDPFACGVLIIGINQGTRVLEFYKDLNKVYWVKMRLGLITETFDITGEVVEERECKVSEEEIREAIFSFVGEYEQVPPAYSAKKYKGERLYKLARDGKIISLPPRKVRIFKIWDVKISGKEVSFRVEVSSGTYVRSLCMDIGYKLGCGATAVELVRERVGHHNLEESINVFEATPEELESKIIPLEKTLEWFASVVVYQKFASGVLNGSQIFLEMLKEWDEFRKDDVVKVFDEEGNLLALAMAERNSSFLYTLKRQRRNERVLKLIKVFNMR
;
A
#
# COMPACT_ATOMS: atom_id res chain seq x y z
N MET A 1 3.95 25.76 0.18
CA MET A 1 4.52 24.41 0.37
C MET A 1 3.42 23.40 0.04
N LYS A 2 3.63 22.45 -0.88
CA LYS A 2 2.57 21.49 -1.25
C LYS A 2 2.47 20.32 -0.27
N HIS A 3 1.25 19.88 0.03
CA HIS A 3 0.97 18.78 0.94
C HIS A 3 0.10 17.74 0.22
N GLY A 4 0.49 16.47 0.24
CA GLY A 4 -0.25 15.49 -0.53
C GLY A 4 0.51 14.21 -0.78
N ILE A 5 0.05 13.44 -1.77
CA ILE A 5 0.73 12.23 -2.22
C ILE A 5 1.17 12.37 -3.68
N ILE A 6 2.15 11.57 -4.08
CA ILE A 6 2.55 11.36 -5.47
C ILE A 6 2.44 9.86 -5.73
N VAL A 7 1.87 9.51 -6.87
CA VAL A 7 1.92 8.15 -7.40
C VAL A 7 3.20 8.04 -8.20
N ALA A 8 4.26 7.52 -7.59
CA ALA A 8 5.56 7.41 -8.23
C ALA A 8 5.70 6.06 -8.97
N TYR A 9 6.41 6.06 -10.08
CA TYR A 9 6.97 4.85 -10.67
C TYR A 9 8.37 4.63 -10.12
N LYS A 10 8.60 3.48 -9.46
CA LYS A 10 9.94 3.01 -9.12
C LYS A 10 10.48 2.14 -10.27
N PRO A 11 11.56 2.52 -10.97
CA PRO A 11 12.21 1.63 -11.93
C PRO A 11 12.88 0.43 -11.22
N LYS A 12 13.25 -0.59 -12.00
CA LYS A 12 14.06 -1.71 -11.52
C LYS A 12 15.47 -1.22 -11.18
N GLY A 13 16.02 -1.69 -10.05
CA GLY A 13 17.35 -1.31 -9.56
C GLY A 13 17.30 -0.54 -8.24
N PRO A 14 16.79 0.71 -8.21
CA PRO A 14 16.75 1.50 -6.99
C PRO A 14 15.89 0.87 -5.88
N THR A 15 16.23 1.15 -4.63
CA THR A 15 15.37 0.84 -3.49
C THR A 15 14.19 1.82 -3.42
N SER A 16 13.16 1.47 -2.64
CA SER A 16 12.06 2.41 -2.36
C SER A 16 12.53 3.68 -1.62
N HIS A 17 13.63 3.58 -0.87
CA HIS A 17 14.20 4.73 -0.15
C HIS A 17 14.91 5.68 -1.11
N ASP A 18 15.58 5.16 -2.14
CA ASP A 18 16.22 5.98 -3.17
C ASP A 18 15.17 6.82 -3.91
N THR A 19 13.98 6.26 -4.17
CA THR A 19 12.84 7.03 -4.72
C THR A 19 12.41 8.16 -3.80
N VAL A 20 12.38 7.92 -2.48
CA VAL A 20 12.06 8.95 -1.48
C VAL A 20 13.13 10.05 -1.46
N ASP A 21 14.41 9.68 -1.54
CA ASP A 21 15.53 10.61 -1.53
C ASP A 21 15.56 11.47 -2.79
N GLU A 22 15.24 10.90 -3.95
CA GLU A 22 15.14 11.64 -5.21
C GLU A 22 14.01 12.68 -5.17
N VAL A 23 12.83 12.29 -4.66
CA VAL A 23 11.71 13.22 -4.46
C VAL A 23 12.07 14.32 -3.45
N ARG A 24 12.73 13.96 -2.34
CA ARG A 24 13.21 14.91 -1.33
C ARG A 24 14.17 15.94 -1.93
N LYS A 25 15.08 15.49 -2.80
CA LYS A 25 16.06 16.33 -3.49
C LYS A 25 15.37 17.29 -4.47
N LYS A 26 14.49 16.78 -5.33
CA LYS A 26 13.79 17.58 -6.36
C LYS A 26 12.84 18.61 -5.77
N LEU A 27 12.04 18.21 -4.77
CA LEU A 27 11.07 19.11 -4.12
C LEU A 27 11.66 19.96 -2.98
N LYS A 28 12.95 19.78 -2.66
CA LYS A 28 13.65 20.49 -1.58
C LYS A 28 12.89 20.48 -0.24
N THR A 29 12.21 19.38 0.08
CA THR A 29 11.47 19.23 1.35
C THR A 29 11.95 18.03 2.15
N ARG A 30 12.15 18.20 3.46
CA ARG A 30 12.66 17.14 4.34
C ARG A 30 11.65 16.02 4.59
N LYS A 31 10.35 16.35 4.66
CA LYS A 31 9.30 15.42 5.11
C LYS A 31 8.71 14.65 3.93
N VAL A 32 9.40 13.59 3.53
CA VAL A 32 8.98 12.66 2.47
C VAL A 32 9.04 11.23 3.00
N GLY A 33 8.04 10.42 2.70
CA GLY A 33 7.98 8.99 3.03
C GLY A 33 7.21 8.20 1.99
N HIS A 34 7.14 6.87 2.15
CA HIS A 34 6.42 6.01 1.20
C HIS A 34 5.49 5.01 1.90
N ALA A 35 4.46 4.53 1.19
CA ALA A 35 3.56 3.47 1.65
C ALA A 35 3.77 2.19 0.82
N GLY A 36 4.22 1.13 1.49
CA GLY A 36 4.42 -0.18 0.87
C GLY A 36 5.74 -0.28 0.11
N THR A 37 6.78 -0.81 0.76
CA THR A 37 8.08 -1.09 0.14
C THR A 37 7.93 -1.96 -1.10
N LEU A 38 8.70 -1.65 -2.14
CA LEU A 38 8.90 -2.45 -3.32
C LEU A 38 10.37 -2.89 -3.38
N ASP A 39 10.60 -4.18 -3.63
CA ASP A 39 11.94 -4.76 -3.68
C ASP A 39 12.78 -4.12 -4.81
N PRO A 40 14.13 -4.07 -4.69
CA PRO A 40 14.99 -3.45 -5.70
C PRO A 40 14.82 -4.04 -7.10
N PHE A 41 14.70 -5.36 -7.21
CA PHE A 41 14.54 -6.07 -8.50
C PHE A 41 13.17 -5.84 -9.17
N ALA A 42 12.20 -5.34 -8.42
CA ALA A 42 10.85 -5.07 -8.88
C ALA A 42 10.72 -3.61 -9.35
N CYS A 43 9.71 -3.34 -10.18
CA CYS A 43 9.34 -1.98 -10.59
C CYS A 43 7.84 -1.72 -10.44
N GLY A 44 7.42 -0.47 -10.60
CA GLY A 44 6.02 -0.09 -10.67
C GLY A 44 5.59 0.91 -9.60
N VAL A 45 4.29 0.94 -9.31
CA VAL A 45 3.64 1.96 -8.49
C VAL A 45 4.23 2.00 -7.08
N LEU A 46 4.58 3.18 -6.57
CA LEU A 46 5.01 3.44 -5.21
C LEU A 46 4.36 4.74 -4.72
N ILE A 47 3.54 4.64 -3.68
CA ILE A 47 2.88 5.81 -3.11
C ILE A 47 3.87 6.57 -2.25
N ILE A 48 4.11 7.84 -2.58
CA ILE A 48 5.01 8.75 -1.86
C ILE A 48 4.17 9.84 -1.19
N GLY A 49 4.40 10.10 0.10
CA GLY A 49 3.74 11.17 0.84
C GLY A 49 4.66 12.36 1.02
N ILE A 50 4.14 13.56 0.77
CA ILE A 50 4.86 14.84 0.85
C ILE A 50 4.31 15.68 2.00
N ASN A 51 5.18 16.16 2.87
CA ASN A 51 4.86 17.00 4.02
C ASN A 51 3.74 16.39 4.89
N GLN A 52 2.58 17.02 4.97
CA GLN A 52 1.44 16.51 5.76
C GLN A 52 0.85 15.22 5.13
N GLY A 53 1.05 14.98 3.83
CA GLY A 53 0.64 13.75 3.16
C GLY A 53 1.35 12.49 3.67
N THR A 54 2.51 12.62 4.32
CA THR A 54 3.14 11.47 5.02
C THR A 54 2.24 10.89 6.11
N ARG A 55 1.31 11.69 6.68
CA ARG A 55 0.44 11.26 7.77
C ARG A 55 -0.74 10.40 7.32
N VAL A 56 -1.04 10.38 6.02
CA VAL A 56 -2.10 9.54 5.44
C VAL A 56 -1.58 8.25 4.83
N LEU A 57 -0.25 8.04 4.78
CA LEU A 57 0.37 6.86 4.16
C LEU A 57 -0.06 5.52 4.77
N GLU A 58 -0.49 5.50 6.03
CA GLU A 58 -0.98 4.27 6.66
C GLU A 58 -2.22 3.70 5.97
N PHE A 59 -3.13 4.56 5.49
CA PHE A 59 -4.34 4.12 4.80
C PHE A 59 -4.04 3.50 3.43
N TYR A 60 -2.94 3.90 2.76
CA TYR A 60 -2.48 3.31 1.51
C TYR A 60 -1.76 1.97 1.71
N LYS A 61 -1.10 1.81 2.86
CA LYS A 61 -0.37 0.59 3.21
C LYS A 61 -1.30 -0.62 3.29
N ASP A 62 -2.54 -0.41 3.69
CA ASP A 62 -3.50 -1.49 3.92
C ASP A 62 -4.36 -1.82 2.69
N LEU A 63 -4.32 -1.01 1.63
CA LEU A 63 -5.03 -1.27 0.37
C LEU A 63 -4.64 -2.60 -0.28
N ASN A 64 -5.46 -3.12 -1.17
CA ASN A 64 -5.07 -4.24 -2.03
C ASN A 64 -4.02 -3.81 -3.06
N LYS A 65 -3.25 -4.77 -3.56
CA LYS A 65 -2.23 -4.54 -4.58
C LYS A 65 -2.41 -5.50 -5.74
N VAL A 66 -2.12 -5.03 -6.95
CA VAL A 66 -2.05 -5.86 -8.15
C VAL A 66 -0.62 -5.93 -8.62
N TYR A 67 -0.18 -7.15 -8.92
CA TYR A 67 1.14 -7.42 -9.45
C TYR A 67 1.04 -8.23 -10.73
N TRP A 68 1.92 -7.95 -11.68
CA TRP A 68 2.34 -8.91 -12.67
C TRP A 68 3.69 -9.51 -12.23
N VAL A 69 3.81 -10.83 -12.32
CA VAL A 69 5.03 -11.55 -11.93
C VAL A 69 5.41 -12.54 -13.02
N LYS A 70 6.71 -12.71 -13.22
CA LYS A 70 7.29 -13.84 -13.93
C LYS A 70 8.17 -14.62 -12.97
N MET A 71 7.97 -15.94 -12.91
CA MET A 71 8.76 -16.87 -12.12
C MET A 71 9.44 -17.91 -13.02
N ARG A 72 10.57 -18.43 -12.56
CA ARG A 72 11.29 -19.54 -13.18
C ARG A 72 11.18 -20.78 -12.31
N LEU A 73 10.53 -21.82 -12.85
CA LEU A 73 10.38 -23.14 -12.23
C LEU A 73 11.72 -23.88 -12.20
N GLY A 74 11.95 -24.66 -11.14
CA GLY A 74 13.18 -25.43 -10.98
C GLY A 74 14.37 -24.61 -10.47
N LEU A 75 14.20 -23.32 -10.15
CA LEU A 75 15.25 -22.46 -9.63
C LEU A 75 14.88 -21.99 -8.22
N ILE A 76 15.80 -22.13 -7.27
CA ILE A 76 15.69 -21.60 -5.91
C ILE A 76 16.90 -20.72 -5.61
N THR A 77 16.65 -19.52 -5.14
CA THR A 77 17.69 -18.59 -4.65
C THR A 77 17.47 -18.26 -3.18
N GLU A 78 18.50 -17.78 -2.49
CA GLU A 78 18.38 -17.40 -1.07
C GLU A 78 17.32 -16.32 -0.80
N THR A 79 17.12 -15.42 -1.77
CA THR A 79 16.23 -14.26 -1.65
C THR A 79 14.84 -14.51 -2.22
N PHE A 80 14.62 -15.66 -2.87
CA PHE A 80 13.44 -15.99 -3.67
C PHE A 80 13.20 -15.05 -4.86
N ASP A 81 14.24 -14.33 -5.26
CA ASP A 81 14.29 -13.58 -6.51
C ASP A 81 15.63 -13.76 -7.24
N ILE A 82 15.69 -13.31 -8.49
CA ILE A 82 16.88 -13.47 -9.34
C ILE A 82 18.13 -12.73 -8.86
N THR A 83 18.05 -11.91 -7.81
CA THR A 83 19.21 -11.18 -7.27
C THR A 83 19.94 -11.94 -6.17
N GLY A 84 19.36 -13.02 -5.65
CA GLY A 84 19.99 -13.89 -4.67
C GLY A 84 20.91 -14.92 -5.30
N GLU A 85 21.82 -15.47 -4.50
CA GLU A 85 22.65 -16.61 -4.91
C GLU A 85 21.79 -17.84 -5.15
N VAL A 86 22.13 -18.62 -6.18
CA VAL A 86 21.45 -19.86 -6.53
C VAL A 86 21.81 -20.92 -5.49
N VAL A 87 20.80 -21.38 -4.75
CA VAL A 87 20.97 -22.48 -3.79
C VAL A 87 20.66 -23.83 -4.42
N GLU A 88 19.77 -23.83 -5.40
CA GLU A 88 19.38 -25.06 -6.08
C GLU A 88 18.84 -24.78 -7.48
N GLU A 89 19.23 -25.62 -8.43
CA GLU A 89 18.65 -25.66 -9.77
C GLU A 89 18.38 -27.12 -10.17
N ARG A 90 17.13 -27.42 -10.53
CA ARG A 90 16.69 -28.75 -10.94
C ARG A 90 15.78 -28.69 -12.16
N GLU A 91 15.65 -29.82 -12.84
CA GLU A 91 14.69 -29.97 -13.93
C GLU A 91 13.27 -30.04 -13.36
N CYS A 92 12.34 -29.24 -13.90
CA CYS A 92 10.93 -29.28 -13.53
C CYS A 92 10.16 -30.00 -14.65
N LYS A 93 9.76 -31.26 -14.41
CA LYS A 93 8.99 -32.08 -15.35
C LYS A 93 7.52 -32.07 -14.95
N VAL A 94 6.84 -30.97 -15.23
CA VAL A 94 5.41 -30.78 -14.96
C VAL A 94 4.72 -30.32 -16.24
N SER A 95 3.48 -30.76 -16.42
CA SER A 95 2.59 -30.34 -17.51
C SER A 95 2.06 -28.93 -17.31
N GLU A 96 1.56 -28.30 -18.37
CA GLU A 96 0.93 -26.98 -18.24
C GLU A 96 -0.33 -27.04 -17.37
N GLU A 97 -1.06 -28.15 -17.40
CA GLU A 97 -2.24 -28.41 -16.60
C GLU A 97 -1.90 -28.40 -15.11
N GLU A 98 -0.87 -29.14 -14.69
CA GLU A 98 -0.38 -29.17 -13.31
C GLU A 98 0.08 -27.78 -12.84
N ILE A 99 0.76 -27.02 -13.70
CA ILE A 99 1.17 -25.63 -13.41
C ILE A 99 -0.06 -24.76 -13.14
N ARG A 100 -1.07 -24.80 -14.02
CA ARG A 100 -2.30 -24.01 -13.86
C ARG A 100 -3.03 -24.41 -12.58
N GLU A 101 -3.19 -25.70 -12.33
CA GLU A 101 -3.87 -26.22 -11.14
C GLU A 101 -3.17 -25.78 -9.85
N ALA A 102 -1.83 -25.88 -9.80
CA ALA A 102 -1.04 -25.41 -8.68
C ALA A 102 -1.21 -23.91 -8.45
N ILE A 103 -1.13 -23.08 -9.50
CA ILE A 103 -1.30 -21.62 -9.41
C ILE A 103 -2.68 -21.25 -8.86
N PHE A 104 -3.75 -21.81 -9.43
CA PHE A 104 -5.11 -21.46 -9.03
C PHE A 104 -5.50 -22.00 -7.65
N SER A 105 -4.81 -23.04 -7.15
CA SER A 105 -5.03 -23.57 -5.80
C SER A 105 -4.72 -22.56 -4.68
N PHE A 106 -3.94 -21.51 -4.95
CA PHE A 106 -3.63 -20.45 -3.99
C PHE A 106 -4.66 -19.33 -3.95
N VAL A 107 -5.65 -19.31 -4.86
CA VAL A 107 -6.75 -18.33 -4.80
C VAL A 107 -7.59 -18.59 -3.56
N GLY A 108 -7.76 -17.56 -2.72
CA GLY A 108 -8.37 -17.69 -1.40
C GLY A 108 -7.44 -17.18 -0.30
N GLU A 109 -7.49 -17.79 0.87
CA GLU A 109 -6.69 -17.41 2.03
C GLU A 109 -5.76 -18.55 2.43
N TYR A 110 -4.50 -18.25 2.72
CA TYR A 110 -3.56 -19.22 3.26
C TYR A 110 -2.55 -18.55 4.19
N GLU A 111 -1.83 -19.38 4.94
CA GLU A 111 -0.77 -18.94 5.83
C GLU A 111 0.55 -18.85 5.06
N GLN A 112 1.01 -17.63 4.81
CA GLN A 112 2.25 -17.38 4.08
C GLN A 112 3.39 -17.07 5.05
N VAL A 113 4.52 -17.76 4.88
CA VAL A 113 5.75 -17.44 5.59
C VAL A 113 6.45 -16.27 4.89
N PRO A 114 6.71 -15.15 5.60
CA PRO A 114 7.49 -14.05 5.02
C PRO A 114 8.90 -14.52 4.64
N PRO A 115 9.46 -14.04 3.51
CA PRO A 115 10.82 -14.40 3.13
C PRO A 115 11.82 -13.82 4.13
N ALA A 116 12.95 -14.51 4.32
CA ALA A 116 14.03 -14.08 5.21
C ALA A 116 14.55 -12.68 4.81
N TYR A 117 14.63 -12.39 3.52
CA TYR A 117 14.97 -11.07 2.99
C TYR A 117 13.74 -10.16 2.91
N SER A 118 13.26 -9.69 4.06
CA SER A 118 12.11 -8.77 4.15
C SER A 118 12.32 -7.62 5.14
N ALA A 119 11.51 -6.56 5.00
CA ALA A 119 11.54 -5.40 5.89
C ALA A 119 10.86 -5.62 7.26
N LYS A 120 10.37 -6.84 7.55
CA LYS A 120 9.81 -7.19 8.87
C LYS A 120 10.89 -7.12 9.94
N LYS A 121 10.48 -6.92 11.19
CA LYS A 121 11.40 -6.85 12.33
C LYS A 121 11.32 -8.11 13.19
N TYR A 122 12.46 -8.60 13.64
CA TYR A 122 12.61 -9.58 14.70
C TYR A 122 13.47 -8.97 15.81
N LYS A 123 12.93 -8.93 17.05
CA LYS A 123 13.58 -8.29 18.21
C LYS A 123 14.14 -6.88 17.92
N GLY A 124 13.41 -6.08 17.14
CA GLY A 124 13.77 -4.69 16.81
C GLY A 124 14.61 -4.52 15.54
N GLU A 125 15.28 -5.57 15.04
CA GLU A 125 16.12 -5.54 13.84
C GLU A 125 15.38 -6.04 12.60
N ARG A 126 15.68 -5.49 11.42
CA ARG A 126 15.03 -5.90 10.16
C ARG A 126 15.56 -7.25 9.68
N LEU A 127 14.69 -8.13 9.21
CA LEU A 127 15.07 -9.48 8.79
C LEU A 127 16.12 -9.50 7.68
N TYR A 128 16.01 -8.62 6.67
CA TYR A 128 17.03 -8.57 5.61
C TYR A 128 18.44 -8.26 6.14
N LYS A 129 18.56 -7.56 7.28
CA LYS A 129 19.85 -7.26 7.90
C LYS A 129 20.40 -8.52 8.57
N LEU A 130 19.55 -9.24 9.31
CA LEU A 130 19.90 -10.51 9.96
C LEU A 130 20.27 -11.58 8.93
N ALA A 131 19.54 -11.66 7.80
CA ALA A 131 19.84 -12.60 6.72
C ALA A 131 21.21 -12.32 6.08
N ARG A 132 21.57 -11.05 5.85
CA ARG A 132 22.91 -10.65 5.38
C ARG A 132 24.02 -10.99 6.38
N ASP A 133 23.71 -11.03 7.67
CA ASP A 133 24.62 -11.48 8.72
C ASP A 133 24.65 -13.03 8.86
N GLY A 134 24.07 -13.77 7.89
CA GLY A 134 23.99 -15.23 7.88
C GLY A 134 22.92 -15.82 8.81
N LYS A 135 22.10 -15.00 9.48
CA LYS A 135 21.07 -15.43 10.42
C LYS A 135 19.71 -15.50 9.73
N ILE A 136 19.41 -16.66 9.14
CA ILE A 136 18.09 -16.93 8.54
C ILE A 136 17.07 -17.16 9.65
N ILE A 137 16.13 -16.23 9.80
CA ILE A 137 15.04 -16.33 10.79
C ILE A 137 13.73 -16.55 10.05
N SER A 138 13.07 -17.65 10.36
CA SER A 138 11.70 -17.90 9.94
C SER A 138 10.73 -17.24 10.92
N LEU A 139 9.87 -16.35 10.41
CA LEU A 139 8.79 -15.77 11.21
C LEU A 139 7.56 -16.67 11.18
N PRO A 140 6.69 -16.60 12.20
CA PRO A 140 5.41 -17.30 12.14
C PRO A 140 4.65 -16.90 10.87
N PRO A 141 3.97 -17.86 10.22
CA PRO A 141 3.13 -17.59 9.07
C PRO A 141 2.12 -16.48 9.35
N ARG A 142 1.73 -15.75 8.31
CA ARG A 142 0.67 -14.75 8.38
C ARG A 142 -0.40 -15.08 7.39
N LYS A 143 -1.64 -14.92 7.82
CA LYS A 143 -2.79 -15.05 6.93
C LYS A 143 -2.73 -13.95 5.86
N VAL A 144 -2.70 -14.38 4.60
CA VAL A 144 -2.77 -13.53 3.42
C VAL A 144 -3.96 -13.96 2.57
N ARG A 145 -4.43 -13.07 1.69
CA ARG A 145 -5.50 -13.35 0.75
C ARG A 145 -5.06 -13.07 -0.67
N ILE A 146 -5.21 -14.08 -1.52
CA ILE A 146 -5.11 -13.96 -2.97
C ILE A 146 -6.54 -13.84 -3.50
N PHE A 147 -6.92 -12.64 -3.95
CA PHE A 147 -8.28 -12.38 -4.41
C PHE A 147 -8.56 -13.01 -5.76
N LYS A 148 -7.60 -12.89 -6.69
CA LYS A 148 -7.72 -13.41 -8.05
C LYS A 148 -6.34 -13.58 -8.68
N ILE A 149 -6.19 -14.60 -9.51
CA ILE A 149 -5.08 -14.75 -10.47
C ILE A 149 -5.67 -14.77 -11.88
N TRP A 150 -5.00 -14.14 -12.84
CA TRP A 150 -5.40 -14.15 -14.25
C TRP A 150 -4.19 -13.94 -15.18
N ASP A 151 -4.43 -13.96 -16.49
CA ASP A 151 -3.40 -13.80 -17.53
C ASP A 151 -2.20 -14.76 -17.39
N VAL A 152 -2.48 -16.02 -17.03
CA VAL A 152 -1.44 -17.04 -16.88
C VAL A 152 -0.86 -17.38 -18.25
N LYS A 153 0.44 -17.17 -18.42
CA LYS A 153 1.22 -17.55 -19.61
C LYS A 153 2.36 -18.46 -19.19
N ILE A 154 2.48 -19.59 -19.88
CA ILE A 154 3.51 -20.61 -19.63
C ILE A 154 4.38 -20.69 -20.88
N SER A 155 5.70 -20.65 -20.69
CA SER A 155 6.69 -20.78 -21.76
C SER A 155 7.89 -21.54 -21.24
N GLY A 156 7.89 -22.86 -21.44
CA GLY A 156 8.91 -23.76 -20.89
C GLY A 156 8.96 -23.66 -19.36
N LYS A 157 10.12 -23.26 -18.81
CA LYS A 157 10.32 -23.09 -17.36
C LYS A 157 9.85 -21.74 -16.83
N GLU A 158 9.47 -20.80 -17.69
CA GLU A 158 9.03 -19.47 -17.29
C GLU A 158 7.50 -19.39 -17.28
N VAL A 159 6.97 -18.93 -16.16
CA VAL A 159 5.53 -18.77 -15.98
C VAL A 159 5.28 -17.35 -15.51
N SER A 160 4.32 -16.66 -16.13
CA SER A 160 3.90 -15.32 -15.72
C SER A 160 2.40 -15.24 -15.54
N PHE A 161 1.97 -14.38 -14.63
CA PHE A 161 0.56 -14.15 -14.34
C PHE A 161 0.37 -12.80 -13.62
N ARG A 162 -0.87 -12.36 -13.57
CA ARG A 162 -1.32 -11.26 -12.73
C ARG A 162 -2.00 -11.78 -11.48
N VAL A 163 -1.83 -11.06 -10.37
CA VAL A 163 -2.41 -11.42 -9.09
C VAL A 163 -2.84 -10.18 -8.30
N GLU A 164 -4.07 -10.23 -7.77
CA GLU A 164 -4.56 -9.26 -6.78
C GLU A 164 -4.45 -9.86 -5.38
N VAL A 165 -3.77 -9.15 -4.48
CA VAL A 165 -3.43 -9.63 -3.14
C VAL A 165 -3.79 -8.62 -2.06
N SER A 166 -4.04 -9.13 -0.85
CA SER A 166 -4.14 -8.32 0.35
C SER A 166 -2.80 -7.65 0.68
N SER A 167 -2.86 -6.58 1.47
CA SER A 167 -1.66 -5.95 2.01
C SER A 167 -0.79 -6.95 2.80
N GLY A 168 0.53 -6.76 2.73
CA GLY A 168 1.49 -7.61 3.45
C GLY A 168 1.82 -8.96 2.79
N THR A 169 1.20 -9.29 1.66
CA THR A 169 1.52 -10.49 0.87
C THR A 169 2.86 -10.33 0.15
N TYR A 170 3.69 -11.37 0.19
CA TYR A 170 4.96 -11.44 -0.51
C TYR A 170 4.79 -12.27 -1.80
N VAL A 171 4.91 -11.61 -2.95
CA VAL A 171 4.82 -12.31 -4.25
C VAL A 171 5.97 -13.30 -4.45
N ARG A 172 7.17 -12.98 -3.91
CA ARG A 172 8.31 -13.92 -3.87
C ARG A 172 7.97 -15.23 -3.15
N SER A 173 7.35 -15.14 -1.97
CA SER A 173 6.87 -16.34 -1.24
C SER A 173 5.79 -17.07 -2.04
N LEU A 174 4.84 -16.36 -2.66
CA LEU A 174 3.82 -16.98 -3.50
C LEU A 174 4.45 -17.80 -4.65
N CYS A 175 5.48 -17.28 -5.32
CA CYS A 175 6.21 -18.04 -6.35
C CYS A 175 6.84 -19.30 -5.77
N MET A 176 7.55 -19.19 -4.64
CA MET A 176 8.15 -20.35 -3.97
C MET A 176 7.11 -21.38 -3.54
N ASP A 177 5.99 -20.95 -2.97
CA ASP A 177 4.92 -21.82 -2.49
C ASP A 177 4.28 -22.59 -3.67
N ILE A 178 4.06 -21.93 -4.82
CA ILE A 178 3.65 -22.60 -6.06
C ILE A 178 4.71 -23.60 -6.53
N GLY A 179 5.98 -23.20 -6.50
CA GLY A 179 7.09 -24.09 -6.85
C GLY A 179 7.19 -25.32 -5.94
N TYR A 180 6.94 -25.17 -4.64
CA TYR A 180 6.88 -26.27 -3.69
C TYR A 180 5.68 -27.19 -3.94
N LYS A 181 4.52 -26.62 -4.28
CA LYS A 181 3.35 -27.39 -4.67
C LYS A 181 3.61 -28.27 -5.90
N LEU A 182 4.41 -27.76 -6.85
CA LEU A 182 4.88 -28.49 -8.04
C LEU A 182 6.07 -29.41 -7.77
N GLY A 183 6.66 -29.39 -6.56
CA GLY A 183 7.80 -30.24 -6.19
C GLY A 183 9.15 -29.84 -6.80
N CYS A 184 9.24 -28.70 -7.51
CA CYS A 184 10.47 -28.28 -8.19
C CYS A 184 11.05 -26.93 -7.72
N GLY A 185 10.32 -26.18 -6.89
CA GLY A 185 10.71 -24.82 -6.48
C GLY A 185 10.52 -23.79 -7.61
N ALA A 186 10.44 -22.51 -7.25
CA ALA A 186 10.34 -21.44 -8.24
C ALA A 186 10.80 -20.09 -7.70
N THR A 187 11.55 -19.35 -8.50
CA THR A 187 12.10 -18.04 -8.13
C THR A 187 11.45 -16.93 -8.94
N ALA A 188 11.11 -15.79 -8.32
CA ALA A 188 10.60 -14.62 -9.04
C ALA A 188 11.72 -13.95 -9.85
N VAL A 189 11.58 -13.86 -11.17
CA VAL A 189 12.61 -13.27 -12.06
C VAL A 189 12.26 -11.85 -12.48
N GLU A 190 10.97 -11.53 -12.59
CA GLU A 190 10.47 -10.18 -12.84
C GLU A 190 9.23 -9.92 -12.01
N LEU A 191 9.09 -8.69 -11.52
CA LEU A 191 7.97 -8.29 -10.69
C LEU A 191 7.61 -6.83 -10.96
N VAL A 192 6.35 -6.61 -11.32
CA VAL A 192 5.80 -5.28 -11.59
C VAL A 192 4.59 -5.07 -10.68
N ARG A 193 4.61 -4.03 -9.84
CA ARG A 193 3.42 -3.60 -9.10
C ARG A 193 2.59 -2.67 -9.98
N GLU A 194 1.56 -3.22 -10.60
CA GLU A 194 0.69 -2.51 -11.53
C GLU A 194 -0.26 -1.55 -10.81
N ARG A 195 -0.68 -1.88 -9.57
CA ARG A 195 -1.69 -1.08 -8.86
C ARG A 195 -1.55 -1.14 -7.33
N VAL A 196 -1.88 -0.04 -6.67
CA VAL A 196 -2.08 0.09 -5.21
C VAL A 196 -3.45 0.71 -4.95
N GLY A 197 -4.43 -0.10 -4.55
CA GLY A 197 -5.82 0.33 -4.41
C GLY A 197 -6.37 0.84 -5.75
N HIS A 198 -6.70 2.13 -5.80
CA HIS A 198 -7.18 2.79 -7.03
C HIS A 198 -6.04 3.34 -7.90
N HIS A 199 -4.80 3.35 -7.39
CA HIS A 199 -3.67 3.97 -8.06
C HIS A 199 -2.92 3.02 -8.99
N ASN A 200 -2.83 3.34 -10.28
CA ASN A 200 -2.28 2.47 -11.32
C ASN A 200 -0.95 2.98 -11.91
N LEU A 201 -0.37 2.22 -12.85
CA LEU A 201 0.89 2.60 -13.51
C LEU A 201 0.73 3.79 -14.44
N GLU A 202 -0.41 3.90 -15.10
CA GLU A 202 -0.69 4.90 -16.13
C GLU A 202 -0.69 6.32 -15.56
N GLU A 203 -1.09 6.49 -14.29
CA GLU A 203 -1.02 7.76 -13.58
C GLU A 203 0.33 8.01 -12.89
N SER A 204 1.21 7.01 -12.85
CA SER A 204 2.46 7.10 -12.09
C SER A 204 3.54 7.90 -12.83
N ILE A 205 4.37 8.62 -12.08
CA ILE A 205 5.47 9.42 -12.63
C ILE A 205 6.84 8.84 -12.24
N ASN A 206 7.73 8.66 -13.22
CA ASN A 206 9.11 8.27 -12.95
C ASN A 206 9.87 9.45 -12.33
N VAL A 207 10.03 9.43 -11.01
CA VAL A 207 10.64 10.53 -10.26
C VAL A 207 12.11 10.74 -10.57
N PHE A 208 12.80 9.77 -11.18
CA PHE A 208 14.21 9.90 -11.56
C PHE A 208 14.38 10.73 -12.84
N GLU A 209 13.41 10.64 -13.76
CA GLU A 209 13.44 11.34 -15.06
C GLU A 209 12.69 12.67 -15.03
N ALA A 210 11.65 12.79 -14.20
CA ALA A 210 10.81 13.98 -14.13
C ALA A 210 11.56 15.24 -13.67
N THR A 211 11.20 16.41 -14.19
CA THR A 211 11.69 17.68 -13.66
C THR A 211 11.07 17.98 -12.29
N PRO A 212 11.67 18.87 -11.46
CA PRO A 212 11.04 19.33 -10.22
C PRO A 212 9.64 19.90 -10.43
N GLU A 213 9.42 20.66 -11.50
CA GLU A 213 8.13 21.30 -11.82
C GLU A 213 7.07 20.26 -12.20
N GLU A 214 7.43 19.27 -13.01
CA GLU A 214 6.56 18.14 -13.35
C GLU A 214 6.18 17.36 -12.09
N LEU A 215 7.16 17.03 -11.26
CA LEU A 215 6.94 16.30 -10.02
C LEU A 215 6.01 17.07 -9.06
N GLU A 216 6.23 18.38 -8.94
CA GLU A 216 5.40 19.24 -8.10
C GLU A 216 3.97 19.39 -8.65
N SER A 217 3.79 19.36 -9.98
CA SER A 217 2.46 19.38 -10.62
C SER A 217 1.67 18.09 -10.39
N LYS A 218 2.35 16.95 -10.18
CA LYS A 218 1.75 15.63 -9.95
C LYS A 218 1.39 15.35 -8.49
N ILE A 219 1.61 16.30 -7.58
CA ILE A 219 1.18 16.15 -6.19
C ILE A 219 -0.35 16.18 -6.14
N ILE A 220 -0.95 15.06 -5.73
CA ILE A 220 -2.37 14.97 -5.40
C ILE A 220 -2.56 15.67 -4.04
N PRO A 221 -3.29 16.79 -3.99
CA PRO A 221 -3.47 17.55 -2.76
C PRO A 221 -4.29 16.77 -1.75
N LEU A 222 -4.10 17.04 -0.46
CA LEU A 222 -4.71 16.29 0.66
C LEU A 222 -6.23 16.12 0.51
N GLU A 223 -6.92 17.14 0.02
CA GLU A 223 -8.36 17.20 -0.22
C GLU A 223 -8.82 16.08 -1.16
N LYS A 224 -7.99 15.77 -2.17
CA LYS A 224 -8.22 14.73 -3.18
C LYS A 224 -7.60 13.39 -2.81
N THR A 225 -7.06 13.25 -1.59
CA THR A 225 -6.61 11.95 -1.08
C THR A 225 -7.75 11.21 -0.41
N LEU A 226 -7.60 9.88 -0.27
CA LEU A 226 -8.54 9.03 0.47
C LEU A 226 -9.99 9.21 -0.03
N GLU A 227 -10.20 9.24 -1.35
CA GLU A 227 -11.52 9.48 -1.94
C GLU A 227 -12.56 8.40 -1.59
N TRP A 228 -12.11 7.23 -1.14
CA TRP A 228 -12.96 6.16 -0.63
C TRP A 228 -13.47 6.38 0.80
N PHE A 229 -13.05 7.45 1.49
CA PHE A 229 -13.60 7.84 2.78
C PHE A 229 -14.76 8.81 2.60
N ALA A 230 -15.84 8.55 3.34
CA ALA A 230 -16.94 9.49 3.50
C ALA A 230 -16.44 10.83 4.04
N SER A 231 -17.10 11.90 3.62
CA SER A 231 -16.74 13.27 3.96
C SER A 231 -17.83 13.93 4.81
N VAL A 232 -17.40 14.84 5.68
CA VAL A 232 -18.28 15.73 6.45
C VAL A 232 -17.80 17.16 6.31
N VAL A 233 -18.72 18.10 6.34
CA VAL A 233 -18.43 19.54 6.29
C VAL A 233 -18.88 20.17 7.61
N VAL A 234 -17.96 20.87 8.29
CA VAL A 234 -18.28 21.68 9.47
C VAL A 234 -18.57 23.11 9.05
N TYR A 235 -19.40 23.82 9.82
CA TYR A 235 -19.59 25.26 9.61
C TYR A 235 -18.26 26.02 9.79
N GLN A 236 -18.03 27.05 8.97
CA GLN A 236 -16.76 27.78 8.89
C GLN A 236 -16.32 28.35 10.24
N LYS A 237 -17.27 28.82 11.06
CA LYS A 237 -17.01 29.34 12.41
C LYS A 237 -16.32 28.33 13.35
N PHE A 238 -16.42 27.03 13.07
CA PHE A 238 -15.82 25.97 13.87
C PHE A 238 -14.47 25.46 13.33
N ALA A 239 -14.08 25.85 12.11
CA ALA A 239 -12.89 25.31 11.43
C ALA A 239 -11.60 25.50 12.26
N SER A 240 -11.39 26.71 12.80
CA SER A 240 -10.25 27.01 13.67
C SER A 240 -10.24 26.15 14.94
N GLY A 241 -11.41 25.90 15.53
CA GLY A 241 -11.55 25.03 16.70
C GLY A 241 -11.10 23.59 16.39
N VAL A 242 -11.52 23.05 15.24
CA VAL A 242 -11.12 21.71 14.77
C VAL A 242 -9.62 21.64 14.53
N LEU A 243 -9.03 22.65 13.89
CA LEU A 243 -7.58 22.73 13.67
C LEU A 243 -6.75 22.81 14.96
N ASN A 244 -7.37 23.30 16.05
CA ASN A 244 -6.78 23.33 17.39
C ASN A 244 -7.12 22.09 18.24
N GLY A 245 -7.79 21.07 17.67
CA GLY A 245 -8.06 19.79 18.33
C GLY A 245 -9.44 19.67 19.01
N SER A 246 -10.35 20.62 18.77
CA SER A 246 -11.73 20.52 19.27
C SER A 246 -12.44 19.33 18.63
N GLN A 247 -13.02 18.46 19.45
CA GLN A 247 -13.79 17.32 18.97
C GLN A 247 -15.06 17.79 18.24
N ILE A 248 -15.61 16.93 17.38
CA ILE A 248 -16.71 17.33 16.50
C ILE A 248 -18.05 16.88 17.10
N PHE A 249 -18.88 17.88 17.38
CA PHE A 249 -20.24 17.71 17.89
C PHE A 249 -21.26 17.94 16.78
N LEU A 250 -22.47 17.42 16.96
CA LEU A 250 -23.53 17.46 15.95
C LEU A 250 -23.86 18.88 15.46
N GLU A 251 -23.87 19.87 16.35
CA GLU A 251 -24.16 21.27 15.99
C GLU A 251 -23.11 21.89 15.06
N MET A 252 -21.91 21.30 15.00
CA MET A 252 -20.82 21.77 14.16
C MET A 252 -20.99 21.32 12.71
N LEU A 253 -21.75 20.25 12.45
CA LEU A 253 -21.92 19.66 11.13
C LEU A 253 -22.93 20.42 10.28
N LYS A 254 -22.50 20.85 9.10
CA LYS A 254 -23.32 21.44 8.05
C LYS A 254 -23.89 20.35 7.13
N GLU A 255 -23.00 19.54 6.55
CA GLU A 255 -23.30 18.48 5.58
C GLU A 255 -22.47 17.23 5.89
N TRP A 256 -22.95 16.06 5.51
CA TRP A 256 -22.21 14.80 5.69
C TRP A 256 -22.69 13.72 4.72
N ASP A 257 -21.75 12.87 4.31
CA ASP A 257 -22.00 11.64 3.56
C ASP A 257 -22.51 10.51 4.49
N GLU A 258 -22.91 9.39 3.90
CA GLU A 258 -23.22 8.19 4.67
C GLU A 258 -21.96 7.52 5.23
N PHE A 259 -21.99 7.21 6.53
CA PHE A 259 -20.92 6.48 7.21
C PHE A 259 -21.47 5.65 8.37
N ARG A 260 -20.74 4.60 8.74
CA ARG A 260 -21.03 3.73 9.86
C ARG A 260 -20.17 4.11 11.06
N LYS A 261 -20.60 3.66 12.24
CA LYS A 261 -19.77 3.72 13.44
C LYS A 261 -18.42 3.05 13.18
N ASP A 262 -17.37 3.65 13.72
CA ASP A 262 -15.96 3.27 13.61
C ASP A 262 -15.35 3.50 12.21
N ASP A 263 -16.11 3.98 11.23
CA ASP A 263 -15.54 4.45 9.96
C ASP A 263 -14.67 5.69 10.19
N VAL A 264 -13.60 5.80 9.39
CA VAL A 264 -12.78 7.01 9.30
C VAL A 264 -13.39 7.92 8.23
N VAL A 265 -13.64 9.18 8.59
CA VAL A 265 -14.22 10.19 7.71
C VAL A 265 -13.28 11.38 7.53
N LYS A 266 -13.35 12.02 6.36
CA LYS A 266 -12.68 13.28 6.06
C LYS A 266 -13.50 14.46 6.58
N VAL A 267 -12.86 15.39 7.27
CA VAL A 267 -13.52 16.58 7.83
C VAL A 267 -13.07 17.81 7.07
N PHE A 268 -14.00 18.44 6.36
CA PHE A 268 -13.80 19.65 5.57
C PHE A 268 -14.44 20.87 6.22
N ASP A 269 -13.95 22.05 5.83
CA ASP A 269 -14.65 23.32 6.05
C ASP A 269 -15.52 23.69 4.85
N GLU A 270 -16.17 24.86 4.89
CA GLU A 270 -17.06 25.31 3.81
C GLU A 270 -16.31 25.77 2.55
N GLU A 271 -15.00 26.00 2.67
CA GLU A 271 -14.11 26.41 1.58
C GLU A 271 -13.48 25.20 0.86
N GLY A 272 -13.74 23.98 1.35
CA GLY A 272 -13.23 22.74 0.77
C GLY A 272 -11.84 22.33 1.26
N ASN A 273 -11.32 22.97 2.32
CA ASN A 273 -10.03 22.60 2.91
C ASN A 273 -10.18 21.37 3.80
N LEU A 274 -9.25 20.41 3.69
CA LEU A 274 -9.25 19.25 4.57
C LEU A 274 -8.68 19.62 5.94
N LEU A 275 -9.54 19.72 6.95
CA LEU A 275 -9.15 20.07 8.32
C LEU A 275 -8.55 18.87 9.07
N ALA A 276 -9.18 17.70 8.94
CA ALA A 276 -8.86 16.55 9.78
C ALA A 276 -9.37 15.22 9.20
N LEU A 277 -8.88 14.12 9.77
CA LEU A 277 -9.53 12.81 9.75
C LEU A 277 -10.11 12.51 11.14
N ALA A 278 -11.32 12.00 11.18
CA ALA A 278 -12.03 11.65 12.42
C ALA A 278 -12.66 10.27 12.33
N MET A 279 -12.83 9.62 13.48
CA MET A 279 -13.53 8.34 13.61
C MET A 279 -14.98 8.60 14.00
N ALA A 280 -15.92 7.99 13.29
CA ALA A 280 -17.34 8.10 13.59
C ALA A 280 -17.70 7.34 14.88
N GLU A 281 -18.32 8.01 15.84
CA GLU A 281 -18.77 7.35 17.08
C GLU A 281 -20.19 6.78 16.97
N ARG A 282 -20.88 7.12 15.88
CA ARG A 282 -22.28 6.78 15.57
C ARG A 282 -22.42 6.57 14.06
N ASN A 283 -23.48 5.90 13.65
CA ASN A 283 -23.89 5.88 12.24
C ASN A 283 -24.44 7.26 11.82
N SER A 284 -24.24 7.65 10.56
CA SER A 284 -24.78 8.89 10.01
C SER A 284 -26.31 9.00 10.14
N SER A 285 -27.03 7.87 10.02
CA SER A 285 -28.49 7.82 10.19
C SER A 285 -28.96 8.22 11.60
N PHE A 286 -28.14 7.96 12.63
CA PHE A 286 -28.46 8.33 14.02
C PHE A 286 -28.38 9.86 14.25
N LEU A 287 -27.65 10.59 13.40
CA LEU A 287 -27.51 12.04 13.52
C LEU A 287 -28.85 12.76 13.35
N TYR A 288 -29.72 12.26 12.46
CA TYR A 288 -31.09 12.79 12.31
C TYR A 288 -31.92 12.63 13.58
N THR A 289 -31.74 11.52 14.31
CA THR A 289 -32.43 11.28 15.58
C THR A 289 -31.94 12.25 16.65
N LEU A 290 -30.63 12.47 16.76
CA LEU A 290 -30.06 13.45 17.68
C LEU A 290 -30.52 14.88 17.36
N LYS A 291 -30.59 15.26 16.06
CA LYS A 291 -31.13 16.55 15.63
C LYS A 291 -32.58 16.73 16.09
N ARG A 292 -33.44 15.72 15.87
CA ARG A 292 -34.85 15.74 16.32
C ARG A 292 -34.99 15.87 17.84
N GLN A 293 -34.12 15.20 18.60
CA GLN A 293 -34.11 15.27 20.05
C GLN A 293 -33.37 16.50 20.62
N ARG A 294 -32.83 17.37 19.75
CA ARG A 294 -32.02 18.55 20.14
C ARG A 294 -30.84 18.18 21.07
N ARG A 295 -30.25 17.00 20.86
CA ARG A 295 -29.11 16.52 21.64
C ARG A 295 -27.81 16.85 20.91
N ASN A 296 -27.02 17.75 21.47
CA ASN A 296 -25.69 18.06 20.95
C ASN A 296 -24.66 17.11 21.55
N GLU A 297 -24.33 16.06 20.81
CA GLU A 297 -23.37 15.05 21.25
C GLU A 297 -22.15 15.02 20.35
N ARG A 298 -21.05 14.46 20.87
CA ARG A 298 -19.89 14.15 20.06
C ARG A 298 -20.28 13.08 19.06
N VAL A 299 -20.00 13.36 17.79
CA VAL A 299 -20.37 12.50 16.65
C VAL A 299 -19.14 11.95 15.96
N LEU A 300 -18.04 12.71 15.96
CA LEU A 300 -16.77 12.26 15.43
C LEU A 300 -15.63 12.59 16.42
N LYS A 301 -14.72 11.62 16.58
CA LYS A 301 -13.50 11.75 17.38
C LYS A 301 -12.31 12.02 16.47
N LEU A 302 -11.60 13.12 16.68
CA LEU A 302 -10.43 13.46 15.86
C LEU A 302 -9.32 12.40 16.01
N ILE A 303 -8.78 11.97 14.87
CA ILE A 303 -7.62 11.06 14.79
C ILE A 303 -6.38 11.81 14.33
N LYS A 304 -6.54 12.66 13.30
CA LYS A 304 -5.46 13.48 12.73
C LYS A 304 -5.98 14.84 12.35
N VAL A 305 -5.25 15.88 12.71
CA VAL A 305 -5.55 17.27 12.32
C VAL A 305 -4.46 17.77 11.38
N PHE A 306 -4.84 18.33 10.24
CA PHE A 306 -3.93 18.87 9.23
C PHE A 306 -3.77 20.38 9.41
N ASN A 307 -2.95 20.76 10.38
CA ASN A 307 -2.54 22.16 10.48
C ASN A 307 -1.51 22.46 9.37
N MET A 308 -1.91 23.29 8.40
CA MET A 308 -1.10 23.68 7.25
C MET A 308 -0.22 24.92 7.50
N ARG A 309 -0.10 25.36 8.76
CA ARG A 309 0.90 26.35 9.19
C ARG A 309 2.34 25.85 8.97
#